data_AF-A0A645AA58-F1
#
_entry.id   AF-A0A645AA58-F1
#
_cell.length_a   1.000
_cell.length_b   1.000
_cell.length_c   1.000
_cell.angle_alpha   90.00
_cell.angle_beta   90.00
_cell.angle_gamma   90.00
#
_symmetry.space_group_name_H-M   'P 1'
#
loop_
_entity.id
_entity.type
_entity.pdbx_description
1 polymer ?
#
loop_
_entity_poly.entity_id
_entity_poly.type
_entity_poly.pdbx_seq_one_letter_code
_entity_poly.pdbx_strand_id
1 'polypeptide(L)'
;MTTQGTLGVTIPTNAPYVCCNGTAYNSKVCSYSVSVSSSSGNLTQDILVAPAVTVMGNIFETTTSQPGNVCNLGAGTQPSLLTAANRVYLLRSGTAIANSMISSSGSYSFSNVRTDWTYNLQLNASTTDNRYSCACPSPVGSNLSLCQYSNVSFSAETPSRNFYLIDTRMASTAWFQIFGGNAFATGSIHSIVPTACNSATSCADALMASVSSNSLSSGFPVSQATDTNSIQTTNDALSYHSYIHQTPSDGGRADNANNNSYQVGSQIQLASYQELLAKLTVVPEERTESTLDLASWRSASFWGSEDTHFIRVTAPEVLLTDQSHFTLTPGEKILVIVNGNLSIRNTGVSNTKITQVPEGAFLGFIVSGNITIENSVGADISLSDPSALPATRDNAQLSGVFYANEQLIVEAYSDPPDRKLIAAGTFVGRQAVDLQRRFETDGTNNAILNSYQAVENFIFRPDFVANWPQGLRIAATNWRQINPRYVPAE
;
A
#
# COMPACT_ATOMS: atom_id res chain seq x y z
N MET A 1 -2.07 -11.67 77.26
CA MET A 1 -0.61 -11.49 77.16
C MET A 1 -0.15 -12.09 75.85
N THR A 2 0.00 -11.26 74.82
CA THR A 2 0.47 -11.62 73.49
C THR A 2 1.99 -11.53 73.49
N THR A 3 2.68 -12.66 73.59
CA THR A 3 4.13 -12.71 73.41
C THR A 3 4.45 -12.68 71.92
N GLN A 4 4.88 -11.52 71.42
CA GLN A 4 5.64 -11.45 70.16
C GLN A 4 6.98 -12.15 70.38
N GLY A 5 7.13 -13.35 69.82
CA GLY A 5 8.43 -13.99 69.68
C GLY A 5 9.14 -13.38 68.48
N THR A 6 10.18 -12.58 68.74
CA THR A 6 11.09 -12.11 67.69
C THR A 6 11.87 -13.32 67.17
N LEU A 7 11.59 -13.75 65.93
CA LEU A 7 12.35 -14.82 65.28
C LEU A 7 13.72 -14.25 64.87
N GLY A 8 14.71 -14.37 65.75
CA GLY A 8 16.09 -13.99 65.47
C GLY A 8 16.72 -14.99 64.50
N VAL A 9 16.74 -14.66 63.21
CA VAL A 9 17.56 -15.41 62.23
C VAL A 9 18.99 -14.87 62.32
N THR A 10 19.84 -15.57 63.07
CA THR A 10 21.28 -15.27 63.09
C THR A 10 21.95 -16.01 61.93
N ILE A 11 22.30 -15.29 60.86
CA ILE A 11 23.12 -15.84 59.78
C ILE A 11 24.57 -15.90 60.28
N PRO A 12 25.22 -17.07 60.37
CA PRO A 12 26.61 -17.15 60.79
C PRO A 12 27.49 -16.47 59.74
N THR A 13 28.32 -15.52 60.15
CA THR A 13 29.26 -14.81 59.26
C THR A 13 30.34 -15.72 58.66
N ASN A 14 30.44 -16.98 59.11
CA ASN A 14 31.47 -17.95 58.72
C ASN A 14 30.90 -19.37 58.40
N ALA A 15 29.67 -19.49 57.90
CA ALA A 15 29.17 -20.80 57.47
C ALA A 15 29.98 -21.31 56.25
N PRO A 16 30.54 -22.52 56.28
CA PRO A 16 31.31 -23.05 55.15
C PRO A 16 30.37 -23.27 53.95
N TYR A 17 30.68 -22.62 52.84
CA TYR A 17 30.01 -22.85 51.56
C TYR A 17 30.29 -24.29 51.10
N VAL A 18 29.31 -25.18 51.19
CA VAL A 18 29.40 -26.49 50.54
C VAL A 18 28.97 -26.31 49.09
N CYS A 19 29.94 -25.98 48.23
CA CYS A 19 29.76 -26.13 46.78
C CYS A 19 29.91 -27.63 46.46
N CYS A 20 28.83 -28.29 46.04
CA CYS A 20 28.92 -29.63 45.47
C CYS A 20 29.76 -29.55 44.18
N ASN A 21 30.97 -30.12 44.19
CA ASN A 21 31.78 -30.32 42.99
C ASN A 21 31.20 -31.48 42.18
N GLY A 22 30.28 -31.16 41.27
CA GLY A 22 29.89 -32.05 40.18
C GLY A 22 30.75 -31.78 38.95
N THR A 23 31.57 -32.75 38.54
CA THR A 23 32.32 -32.72 37.28
C THR A 23 31.38 -32.97 36.10
N ALA A 24 30.82 -31.89 35.53
CA ALA A 24 30.57 -31.65 34.09
C ALA A 24 29.56 -30.48 33.93
N TYR A 25 30.04 -29.40 33.31
CA TYR A 25 29.32 -28.27 32.68
C TYR A 25 28.09 -27.63 33.38
N ASN A 26 28.34 -26.46 33.99
CA ASN A 26 27.49 -25.27 34.16
C ASN A 26 26.04 -25.38 34.70
N SER A 27 25.89 -25.64 36.00
CA SER A 27 25.10 -24.76 36.89
C SER A 27 25.47 -25.04 38.36
N LYS A 28 26.08 -24.08 39.06
CA LYS A 28 26.28 -24.20 40.51
C LYS A 28 24.99 -23.79 41.21
N VAL A 29 24.19 -24.76 41.63
CA VAL A 29 23.06 -24.52 42.54
C VAL A 29 23.62 -24.49 43.95
N CYS A 30 23.63 -23.31 44.57
CA CYS A 30 23.90 -23.18 46.00
C CYS A 30 22.58 -23.40 46.74
N SER A 31 22.36 -24.59 47.29
CA SER A 31 21.28 -24.85 48.25
C SER A 31 21.74 -24.39 49.64
N TYR A 32 20.91 -23.59 50.32
CA TYR A 32 21.09 -23.25 51.72
C TYR A 32 20.03 -23.96 52.54
N SER A 33 20.45 -24.79 53.49
CA SER A 33 19.57 -25.37 54.50
C SER A 33 19.48 -24.40 55.68
N VAL A 34 18.39 -23.64 55.75
CA VAL A 34 18.06 -22.88 56.97
C VAL A 34 17.31 -23.81 57.90
N SER A 35 17.97 -24.27 58.96
CA SER A 35 17.32 -25.05 60.01
C SER A 35 16.75 -24.09 61.05
N VAL A 36 15.42 -23.97 61.09
CA VAL A 36 14.72 -23.28 62.18
C VAL A 36 14.30 -24.34 63.19
N SER A 37 15.02 -24.43 64.32
CA SER A 37 14.61 -25.31 65.41
C SER A 37 13.48 -24.65 66.19
N SER A 38 12.27 -25.18 66.02
CA SER A 38 11.18 -25.00 66.99
C SER A 38 11.07 -26.27 67.83
N SER A 39 10.58 -26.15 69.07
CA SER A 39 10.43 -27.24 70.03
C SER A 39 9.47 -28.36 69.60
N SER A 40 8.95 -28.34 68.36
CA SER A 40 7.97 -29.28 67.82
C SER A 40 8.37 -29.97 66.51
N GLY A 41 9.63 -29.89 66.09
CA GLY A 41 10.15 -30.66 64.94
C GLY A 41 10.89 -29.82 63.92
N ASN A 42 11.87 -30.43 63.26
CA ASN A 42 12.66 -29.80 62.21
C ASN A 42 11.85 -29.73 60.91
N LEU A 43 11.41 -28.54 60.52
CA LEU A 43 11.01 -28.25 59.15
C LEU A 43 12.26 -27.90 58.35
N THR A 44 12.85 -28.88 57.68
CA THR A 44 13.80 -28.62 56.58
C THR A 44 12.98 -28.19 55.37
N GLN A 45 12.91 -26.88 55.13
CA GLN A 45 12.44 -26.35 53.86
C GLN A 45 13.66 -26.08 52.99
N ASP A 46 13.86 -26.91 51.97
CA ASP A 46 14.87 -26.64 50.95
C ASP A 46 14.40 -25.43 50.14
N ILE A 47 14.97 -24.26 50.44
CA ILE A 47 14.79 -23.07 49.62
C ILE A 47 15.71 -23.23 48.42
N LEU A 48 15.20 -23.89 47.38
CA LEU A 48 15.88 -23.96 46.09
C LEU A 48 15.84 -22.58 45.45
N VAL A 49 16.91 -21.80 45.61
CA VAL A 49 17.06 -20.55 44.88
C VAL A 49 17.57 -20.89 43.50
N ALA A 50 16.65 -20.87 42.54
CA ALA A 50 16.98 -20.99 41.14
C ALA A 50 18.02 -19.90 40.78
N PRO A 51 19.03 -20.23 39.96
CA PRO A 51 20.00 -19.24 39.52
C PRO A 51 19.27 -18.09 38.81
N ALA A 52 19.67 -16.87 39.14
CA ALA A 52 19.24 -15.68 38.42
C ALA A 52 20.15 -15.46 37.22
N VAL A 53 19.57 -15.16 36.06
CA VAL A 53 20.30 -14.84 34.83
C VAL A 53 20.04 -13.39 34.41
N THR A 54 20.99 -12.83 33.68
CA THR A 54 20.79 -11.57 32.95
C THR A 54 20.30 -11.91 31.55
N VAL A 55 19.10 -11.46 31.22
CA VAL A 55 18.54 -11.57 29.87
C VAL A 55 18.93 -10.33 29.10
N MET A 56 19.41 -10.47 27.87
CA MET A 56 19.76 -9.35 27.01
C MET A 56 19.13 -9.51 25.63
N GLY A 57 19.20 -8.47 24.83
CA GLY A 57 18.73 -8.53 23.47
C GLY A 57 19.02 -7.28 22.69
N ASN A 58 18.95 -7.40 21.38
CA ASN A 58 19.02 -6.29 20.46
C ASN A 58 17.73 -6.19 19.66
N ILE A 59 17.46 -5.00 19.14
CA ILE A 59 16.37 -4.72 18.24
C ILE A 59 16.99 -4.37 16.89
N PHE A 60 16.49 -4.98 15.83
CA PHE A 60 17.00 -4.79 14.49
C PHE A 60 15.88 -4.37 13.54
N GLU A 61 16.23 -3.59 12.54
CA GLU A 61 15.40 -3.37 11.37
C GLU A 61 15.72 -4.46 10.33
N THR A 62 14.68 -5.02 9.70
CA THR A 62 14.79 -6.05 8.67
C THR A 62 13.81 -5.77 7.54
N THR A 63 14.12 -6.28 6.35
CA THR A 63 13.23 -6.27 5.19
C THR A 63 12.45 -7.57 5.02
N THR A 64 12.80 -8.60 5.80
CA THR A 64 12.17 -9.93 5.74
C THR A 64 11.43 -10.24 7.04
N SER A 65 10.22 -10.80 6.91
CA SER A 65 9.48 -11.36 8.04
C SER A 65 9.85 -12.83 8.20
N GLN A 66 10.09 -13.25 9.45
CA GLN A 66 10.26 -14.67 9.78
C GLN A 66 9.45 -14.94 11.05
N PRO A 67 8.18 -15.36 10.92
CA PRO A 67 7.37 -15.66 12.09
C PRO A 67 7.97 -16.85 12.85
N GLY A 68 8.06 -16.73 14.18
CA GLY A 68 8.57 -17.82 15.01
C GLY A 68 8.85 -17.40 16.46
N ASN A 69 8.98 -18.41 17.33
CA ASN A 69 9.33 -18.22 18.75
C ASN A 69 10.83 -18.04 18.99
N VAL A 70 11.64 -18.20 17.95
CA VAL A 70 13.09 -17.97 17.94
C VAL A 70 13.44 -17.26 16.64
N CYS A 71 13.93 -16.03 16.76
CA CYS A 71 14.27 -15.18 15.62
C CYS A 71 15.76 -15.30 15.34
N ASN A 72 16.11 -15.96 14.23
CA ASN A 72 17.50 -16.15 13.78
C ASN A 72 17.77 -15.42 12.45
N LEU A 73 17.09 -14.31 12.22
CA LEU A 73 17.47 -13.38 11.16
C LEU A 73 18.87 -12.86 11.54
N GLY A 74 19.83 -12.83 10.61
CA GLY A 74 21.19 -12.34 10.89
C GLY A 74 21.19 -10.93 11.51
N ALA A 75 22.36 -10.45 11.94
CA ALA A 75 22.46 -9.07 12.44
C ALA A 75 21.93 -8.06 11.41
N GLY A 76 21.05 -7.15 11.83
CA GLY A 76 20.44 -6.10 10.99
C GLY A 76 20.93 -4.70 11.35
N THR A 77 20.42 -3.69 10.65
CA THR A 77 20.62 -2.27 11.00
C THR A 77 19.78 -1.91 12.23
N GLN A 78 20.19 -0.88 12.97
CA GLN A 78 19.44 -0.41 14.13
C GLN A 78 18.26 0.46 13.69
N PRO A 79 17.04 0.29 14.27
CA PRO A 79 15.90 1.14 13.95
C PRO A 79 16.14 2.60 14.33
N SER A 80 16.00 3.50 13.35
CA SER A 80 16.37 4.93 13.48
C SER A 80 15.53 5.74 14.49
N LEU A 81 14.29 5.31 14.81
CA LEU A 81 13.36 6.05 15.69
C LEU A 81 13.06 5.37 17.03
N LEU A 82 13.65 4.20 17.31
CA LEU A 82 13.51 3.61 18.63
C LEU A 82 14.43 4.35 19.62
N THR A 83 13.85 5.34 20.30
CA THR A 83 14.52 6.06 21.38
C THR A 83 14.33 5.36 22.72
N ALA A 84 15.03 5.85 23.75
CA ALA A 84 14.90 5.38 25.14
C ALA A 84 13.49 5.50 25.75
N ALA A 85 12.55 6.17 25.06
CA ALA A 85 11.14 6.19 25.44
C ALA A 85 10.45 4.83 25.20
N ASN A 86 10.95 4.03 24.26
CA ASN A 86 10.44 2.69 23.98
C ASN A 86 10.96 1.69 25.03
N ARG A 87 10.13 0.71 25.39
CA ARG A 87 10.43 -0.26 26.45
C ARG A 87 10.17 -1.68 25.99
N VAL A 88 11.04 -2.58 26.44
CA VAL A 88 10.77 -4.01 26.45
C VAL A 88 10.21 -4.37 27.82
N TYR A 89 9.13 -5.14 27.85
CA TYR A 89 8.47 -5.60 29.05
C TYR A 89 8.73 -7.10 29.25
N LEU A 90 9.04 -7.46 30.48
CA LEU A 90 9.05 -8.85 30.93
C LEU A 90 7.78 -9.08 31.74
N LEU A 91 6.91 -9.95 31.24
CA LEU A 91 5.58 -10.21 31.79
C LEU A 91 5.53 -11.63 32.35
N ARG A 92 4.81 -11.80 33.45
CA ARG A 92 4.46 -13.11 34.00
C ARG A 92 2.95 -13.17 34.20
N SER A 93 2.31 -14.17 33.62
CA SER A 93 0.85 -14.33 33.67
C SER A 93 0.11 -13.04 33.26
N GLY A 94 0.62 -12.33 32.26
CA GLY A 94 0.08 -11.07 31.76
C GLY A 94 0.42 -9.81 32.57
N THR A 95 1.09 -9.93 33.71
CA THR A 95 1.48 -8.78 34.55
C THR A 95 2.95 -8.40 34.31
N ALA A 96 3.22 -7.11 34.09
CA ALA A 96 4.59 -6.63 33.91
C ALA A 96 5.34 -6.70 35.25
N ILE A 97 6.36 -7.54 35.31
CA ILE A 97 7.20 -7.72 36.50
C ILE A 97 8.50 -6.91 36.40
N ALA A 98 8.93 -6.60 35.18
CA ALA A 98 10.06 -5.74 34.90
C ALA A 98 9.88 -5.05 33.54
N ASN A 99 10.55 -3.91 33.36
CA ASN A 99 10.72 -3.26 32.07
C ASN A 99 12.17 -2.83 31.89
N SER A 100 12.60 -2.74 30.64
CA SER A 100 13.94 -2.28 30.26
C SER A 100 13.79 -1.20 29.20
N MET A 101 14.46 -0.06 29.41
CA MET A 101 14.55 0.98 28.40
C MET A 101 15.48 0.52 27.29
N ILE A 102 15.11 0.84 26.06
CA ILE A 102 15.96 0.55 24.89
C ILE A 102 17.10 1.56 24.88
N SER A 103 18.33 1.07 24.82
CA SER A 103 19.52 1.92 24.73
C SER A 103 19.61 2.62 23.38
N SER A 104 20.50 3.62 23.25
CA SER A 104 20.79 4.26 21.96
C SER A 104 21.37 3.32 20.91
N SER A 105 21.85 2.13 21.31
CA SER A 105 22.30 1.07 20.40
C SER A 105 21.22 0.02 20.13
N GLY A 106 19.96 0.31 20.47
CA GLY A 106 18.81 -0.60 20.32
C GLY A 106 18.89 -1.88 21.15
N SER A 107 19.63 -1.86 22.26
CA SER A 107 19.77 -3.02 23.14
C SER A 107 18.91 -2.89 24.40
N TYR A 108 18.55 -4.01 25.01
CA TYR A 108 17.82 -4.07 26.28
C TYR A 108 18.40 -5.15 27.19
N SER A 109 18.17 -5.02 28.50
CA SER A 109 18.57 -6.03 29.48
C SER A 109 17.67 -6.08 30.71
N PHE A 110 17.54 -7.29 31.27
CA PHE A 110 16.86 -7.55 32.54
C PHE A 110 17.80 -8.33 33.44
N SER A 111 17.97 -7.88 34.68
CA SER A 111 18.75 -8.57 35.71
C SER A 111 17.83 -9.39 36.63
N ASN A 112 18.42 -10.39 37.28
CA ASN A 112 17.73 -11.23 38.27
C ASN A 112 16.50 -12.01 37.72
N VAL A 113 16.55 -12.39 36.44
CA VAL A 113 15.49 -13.21 35.84
C VAL A 113 15.65 -14.65 36.31
N ARG A 114 14.62 -15.22 36.93
CA ARG A 114 14.67 -16.60 37.40
C ARG A 114 14.56 -17.58 36.24
N THR A 115 15.43 -18.60 36.21
CA THR A 115 15.46 -19.62 35.14
C THR A 115 14.36 -20.68 35.25
N ASP A 116 13.71 -20.80 36.42
CA ASP A 116 12.65 -21.79 36.67
C ASP A 116 11.24 -21.29 36.28
N TRP A 117 11.14 -20.08 35.73
CA TRP A 117 9.88 -19.47 35.31
C TRP A 117 9.81 -19.30 33.80
N THR A 118 8.58 -19.26 33.28
CA THR A 118 8.29 -18.82 31.91
C THR A 118 7.78 -17.39 31.92
N TYR A 119 8.15 -16.64 30.89
CA TYR A 119 7.81 -15.22 30.75
C TYR A 119 7.27 -14.95 29.35
N ASN A 120 6.49 -13.87 29.23
CA ASN A 120 6.27 -13.24 27.94
C ASN A 120 7.21 -12.04 27.83
N LEU A 121 7.94 -11.95 26.72
CA LEU A 121 8.82 -10.84 26.44
C LEU A 121 8.20 -9.99 25.35
N GLN A 122 7.85 -8.76 25.67
CA GLN A 122 7.01 -7.91 24.83
C GLN A 122 7.72 -6.60 24.49
N LEU A 123 7.81 -6.27 23.21
CA LEU A 123 8.22 -4.97 22.70
C LEU A 123 6.98 -4.25 22.18
N ASN A 124 6.74 -3.02 22.66
CA ASN A 124 5.81 -2.12 22.00
C ASN A 124 6.63 -1.16 21.12
N ALA A 125 6.59 -1.38 19.81
CA ALA A 125 7.24 -0.57 18.80
C ALA A 125 6.36 0.59 18.30
N SER A 126 5.20 0.83 18.94
CA SER A 126 4.33 1.98 18.62
C SER A 126 5.05 3.26 19.02
N THR A 127 5.65 3.89 18.02
CA THR A 127 6.15 5.26 18.10
C THR A 127 5.00 6.23 17.87
N THR A 128 5.21 7.54 18.08
CA THR A 128 4.23 8.59 17.72
C THR A 128 3.77 8.49 16.26
N ASP A 129 4.58 7.87 15.40
CA ASP A 129 4.38 7.80 13.96
C ASP A 129 4.01 6.39 13.48
N ASN A 130 3.80 5.43 14.40
CA ASN A 130 3.50 4.01 14.12
C ASN A 130 4.41 3.41 13.02
N ARG A 131 5.68 3.81 13.02
CA ARG A 131 6.58 3.53 11.89
C ARG A 131 6.94 2.04 11.78
N TYR A 132 6.92 1.29 12.87
CA TYR A 132 7.45 -0.07 12.90
C TYR A 132 6.38 -1.13 13.18
N SER A 133 6.49 -2.25 12.47
CA SER A 133 5.76 -3.49 12.75
C SER A 133 6.70 -4.64 13.10
N CYS A 134 6.17 -5.66 13.76
CA CYS A 134 6.90 -6.84 14.19
C CYS A 134 7.17 -7.78 13.02
N ALA A 135 8.45 -7.94 12.67
CA ALA A 135 8.92 -8.94 11.73
C ALA A 135 9.15 -10.28 12.40
N CYS A 136 9.73 -10.24 13.62
CA CYS A 136 9.93 -11.41 14.47
C CYS A 136 10.20 -10.96 15.93
N PRO A 137 9.57 -11.56 16.96
CA PRO A 137 8.53 -12.58 16.88
C PRO A 137 7.25 -12.02 16.24
N SER A 138 6.32 -12.91 15.87
CA SER A 138 5.05 -12.49 15.26
C SER A 138 4.30 -11.49 16.15
N PRO A 139 3.59 -10.53 15.53
CA PRO A 139 2.78 -9.57 16.28
C PRO A 139 1.65 -10.25 17.08
N VAL A 140 1.24 -9.59 18.16
CA VAL A 140 0.18 -10.09 19.05
C VAL A 140 -1.20 -9.70 18.51
N GLY A 141 -1.95 -10.71 18.07
CA GLY A 141 -3.30 -10.48 17.54
C GLY A 141 -3.27 -9.57 16.32
N SER A 142 -4.09 -8.51 16.34
CA SER A 142 -4.15 -7.48 15.29
C SER A 142 -3.19 -6.30 15.52
N ASN A 143 -2.43 -6.25 16.62
CA ASN A 143 -1.53 -5.14 16.90
C ASN A 143 -0.13 -5.42 16.31
N LEU A 144 0.13 -4.88 15.11
CA LEU A 144 1.40 -5.09 14.40
C LEU A 144 2.60 -4.45 15.08
N SER A 145 2.42 -3.44 15.91
CA SER A 145 3.51 -2.81 16.65
C SER A 145 3.83 -3.54 17.96
N LEU A 146 3.04 -4.54 18.35
CA LEU A 146 3.25 -5.29 19.58
C LEU A 146 3.91 -6.66 19.32
N CYS A 147 5.20 -6.75 19.57
CA CYS A 147 5.97 -7.96 19.31
C CYS A 147 6.07 -8.75 20.61
N GLN A 148 5.71 -10.02 20.62
CA GLN A 148 5.77 -10.81 21.84
C GLN A 148 6.32 -12.21 21.60
N TYR A 149 7.32 -12.57 22.37
CA TYR A 149 7.63 -13.97 22.62
C TYR A 149 6.76 -14.47 23.77
N SER A 150 6.10 -15.60 23.58
CA SER A 150 5.25 -16.19 24.62
C SER A 150 5.92 -17.41 25.26
N ASN A 151 5.75 -17.56 26.58
CA ASN A 151 6.24 -18.70 27.36
C ASN A 151 7.74 -18.99 27.19
N VAL A 152 8.56 -17.94 27.15
CA VAL A 152 10.02 -18.08 27.04
C VAL A 152 10.61 -18.46 28.38
N SER A 153 11.38 -19.54 28.42
CA SER A 153 12.30 -19.84 29.51
C SER A 153 13.70 -19.30 29.17
N PHE A 154 14.37 -18.73 30.16
CA PHE A 154 15.75 -18.26 30.02
C PHE A 154 16.71 -19.22 30.71
N SER A 155 17.81 -19.54 30.03
CA SER A 155 18.91 -20.34 30.56
C SER A 155 20.22 -19.57 30.47
N ALA A 156 21.24 -20.01 31.23
CA ALA A 156 22.58 -19.41 31.17
C ALA A 156 23.22 -19.49 29.77
N GLU A 157 22.78 -20.43 28.93
CA GLU A 157 23.33 -20.68 27.59
C GLU A 157 22.63 -19.91 26.48
N THR A 158 21.41 -19.41 26.71
CA THR A 158 20.63 -18.66 25.69
C THR A 158 20.05 -17.35 26.23
N PRO A 159 20.88 -16.45 26.82
CA PRO A 159 20.38 -15.25 27.47
C PRO A 159 19.86 -14.19 26.48
N SER A 160 20.20 -14.31 25.19
CA SER A 160 19.80 -13.32 24.18
C SER A 160 18.47 -13.66 23.51
N ARG A 161 17.60 -12.67 23.37
CA ARG A 161 16.43 -12.68 22.48
C ARG A 161 16.46 -11.39 21.69
N ASN A 162 16.22 -11.42 20.38
CA ASN A 162 16.32 -10.22 19.56
C ASN A 162 14.97 -9.92 18.91
N PHE A 163 14.56 -8.66 18.91
CA PHE A 163 13.38 -8.24 18.16
C PHE A 163 13.80 -7.79 16.77
N TYR A 164 13.00 -8.13 15.77
CA TYR A 164 13.17 -7.67 14.40
C TYR A 164 11.92 -6.93 13.99
N LEU A 165 12.11 -5.70 13.51
CA LEU A 165 11.06 -4.80 13.08
C LEU A 165 11.19 -4.54 11.59
N ILE A 166 10.06 -4.39 10.92
CA ILE A 166 10.01 -3.86 9.56
C ILE A 166 9.64 -2.37 9.67
N ASP A 167 10.43 -1.50 9.05
CA ASP A 167 10.05 -0.11 8.81
C ASP A 167 8.84 -0.11 7.88
N THR A 168 7.67 0.12 8.46
CA THR A 168 6.40 0.14 7.74
C THR A 168 6.02 1.50 7.21
N ARG A 169 6.78 2.59 7.52
CA ARG A 169 6.52 4.00 7.12
C ARG A 169 5.17 4.11 6.42
N MET A 170 4.10 4.00 7.21
CA MET A 170 2.78 3.76 6.65
C MET A 170 2.46 4.99 5.83
N ALA A 171 2.40 4.86 4.50
CA ALA A 171 1.81 5.92 3.74
C ALA A 171 0.35 5.99 4.18
N SER A 172 0.03 7.02 4.95
CA SER A 172 -1.33 7.24 5.43
C SER A 172 -2.25 7.71 4.30
N THR A 173 -1.72 7.88 3.09
CA THR A 173 -2.44 8.39 1.94
C THR A 173 -2.35 7.42 0.79
N ALA A 174 -3.50 7.10 0.22
CA ALA A 174 -3.62 6.44 -1.06
C ALA A 174 -2.89 7.19 -2.18
N TRP A 175 -2.53 6.45 -3.21
CA TRP A 175 -1.92 6.98 -4.43
C TRP A 175 -2.34 6.13 -5.62
N PHE A 176 -2.25 6.74 -6.81
CA PHE A 176 -2.50 6.07 -8.07
C PHE A 176 -1.22 5.96 -8.91
N GLN A 177 -1.21 5.02 -9.85
CA GLN A 177 -0.08 4.76 -10.73
C GLN A 177 -0.53 4.66 -12.20
N ILE A 178 0.30 5.16 -13.11
CA ILE A 178 0.08 5.04 -14.55
C ILE A 178 1.24 4.28 -15.20
N PHE A 179 0.91 3.32 -16.07
CA PHE A 179 1.86 2.49 -16.81
C PHE A 179 1.77 2.76 -18.31
N GLY A 180 2.88 3.18 -18.92
CA GLY A 180 3.10 3.25 -20.36
C GLY A 180 2.44 4.42 -21.11
N GLY A 181 1.72 5.31 -20.43
CA GLY A 181 1.03 6.45 -21.07
C GLY A 181 0.93 7.66 -20.16
N ASN A 182 0.46 8.79 -20.68
CA ASN A 182 0.56 10.09 -19.98
C ASN A 182 -0.60 10.37 -19.03
N ALA A 183 -0.35 11.19 -18.02
CA ALA A 183 -1.38 11.83 -17.20
C ALA A 183 -1.60 13.26 -17.68
N PHE A 184 -2.85 13.69 -17.84
CA PHE A 184 -3.15 15.05 -18.28
C PHE A 184 -4.23 15.68 -17.40
N ALA A 185 -4.02 16.92 -16.97
CA ALA A 185 -5.05 17.73 -16.32
C ALA A 185 -5.05 19.17 -16.85
N THR A 186 -6.24 19.77 -16.96
CA THR A 186 -6.38 21.21 -17.18
C THR A 186 -6.05 22.00 -15.91
N GLY A 187 -6.48 21.48 -14.76
CA GLY A 187 -6.09 21.95 -13.44
C GLY A 187 -4.82 21.26 -12.96
N SER A 188 -4.88 20.66 -11.77
CA SER A 188 -3.74 20.02 -11.13
C SER A 188 -3.83 18.49 -11.09
N ILE A 189 -2.67 17.84 -10.90
CA ILE A 189 -2.52 16.40 -10.68
C ILE A 189 -1.93 16.22 -9.28
N HIS A 190 -2.62 15.52 -8.40
CA HIS A 190 -2.17 15.25 -7.02
C HIS A 190 -2.12 13.75 -6.77
N SER A 191 -0.97 13.22 -6.36
CA SER A 191 -0.80 11.80 -5.99
C SER A 191 0.31 11.65 -4.96
N ILE A 192 0.02 11.32 -3.71
CA ILE A 192 1.05 11.30 -2.66
C ILE A 192 1.75 9.94 -2.64
N VAL A 193 2.88 9.84 -3.35
CA VAL A 193 3.59 8.57 -3.52
C VAL A 193 4.45 8.24 -2.29
N PRO A 194 4.32 7.05 -1.68
CA PRO A 194 5.15 6.62 -0.56
C PRO A 194 6.64 6.53 -0.89
N THR A 195 7.48 7.00 0.04
CA THR A 195 8.94 6.83 -0.02
C THR A 195 9.42 5.37 -0.07
N ALA A 196 8.66 4.42 0.49
CA ALA A 196 9.02 2.99 0.50
C ALA A 196 9.07 2.38 -0.92
N CYS A 197 8.24 2.86 -1.83
CA CYS A 197 8.27 2.46 -3.24
C CYS A 197 9.42 3.09 -4.04
N ASN A 198 10.18 4.03 -3.47
CA ASN A 198 11.33 4.65 -4.11
C ASN A 198 12.61 3.79 -4.01
N SER A 199 12.62 2.76 -3.15
CA SER A 199 13.81 1.94 -2.85
C SER A 199 13.69 0.45 -3.17
N ALA A 200 12.48 -0.05 -3.48
CA ALA A 200 12.25 -1.46 -3.78
C ALA A 200 12.26 -1.70 -5.29
N THR A 201 13.04 -2.68 -5.76
CA THR A 201 13.06 -3.11 -7.17
C THR A 201 11.70 -3.63 -7.69
N SER A 202 10.76 -3.89 -6.78
CA SER A 202 9.39 -4.34 -7.05
C SER A 202 8.37 -3.20 -7.16
N CYS A 203 8.73 -1.97 -6.82
CA CYS A 203 7.86 -0.81 -6.99
C CYS A 203 8.19 -0.12 -8.30
N ALA A 204 7.19 -0.02 -9.19
CA ALA A 204 7.29 0.82 -10.36
C ALA A 204 7.01 2.29 -9.97
N ASP A 205 7.61 3.24 -10.69
CA ASP A 205 7.37 4.67 -10.47
C ASP A 205 5.88 5.01 -10.68
N ALA A 206 5.29 5.86 -9.83
CA ALA A 206 3.88 6.27 -9.99
C ALA A 206 3.66 7.15 -11.23
N LEU A 207 4.58 8.10 -11.41
CA LEU A 207 4.70 9.09 -12.48
C LEU A 207 6.20 9.29 -12.76
N MET A 208 6.57 9.54 -14.01
CA MET A 208 7.97 9.74 -14.42
C MET A 208 8.17 11.15 -14.96
N ALA A 209 9.29 11.78 -14.57
CA ALA A 209 9.77 13.03 -15.15
C ALA A 209 10.91 12.82 -16.17
N SER A 210 11.55 11.64 -16.17
CA SER A 210 12.53 11.26 -17.19
C SER A 210 12.53 9.75 -17.45
N VAL A 211 13.08 9.35 -18.60
CA VAL A 211 13.16 7.95 -19.05
C VAL A 211 14.02 7.11 -18.10
N SER A 212 13.39 6.32 -17.24
CA SER A 212 14.07 5.22 -16.57
C SER A 212 14.33 4.10 -17.59
N SER A 213 15.38 3.31 -17.37
CA SER A 213 15.70 2.13 -18.20
C SER A 213 14.70 0.98 -18.04
N ASN A 214 13.61 1.20 -17.29
CA ASN A 214 12.53 0.23 -17.11
C ASN A 214 11.63 0.23 -18.36
N SER A 215 11.40 -0.96 -18.92
CA SER A 215 10.54 -1.15 -20.11
C SER A 215 9.06 -0.86 -19.83
N LEU A 216 8.67 -0.74 -18.55
CA LEU A 216 7.37 -0.26 -18.09
C LEU A 216 7.51 1.19 -17.58
N SER A 217 7.76 2.13 -18.49
CA SER A 217 7.74 3.58 -18.21
C SER A 217 6.46 3.93 -17.46
N SER A 218 6.57 4.58 -16.30
CA SER A 218 5.42 5.28 -15.75
C SER A 218 5.12 6.52 -16.59
N GLY A 219 3.90 7.02 -16.52
CA GLY A 219 3.46 8.11 -17.38
C GLY A 219 4.17 9.43 -17.16
N PHE A 220 4.27 10.27 -18.20
CA PHE A 220 4.63 11.68 -18.01
C PHE A 220 3.38 12.50 -17.66
N PRO A 221 3.38 13.25 -16.53
CA PRO A 221 2.28 14.12 -16.20
C PRO A 221 2.41 15.47 -16.93
N VAL A 222 1.29 15.95 -17.45
CA VAL A 222 1.13 17.24 -18.12
C VAL A 222 -0.01 18.00 -17.46
N SER A 223 0.24 19.25 -17.07
CA SER A 223 -0.80 20.14 -16.53
C SER A 223 -0.84 21.44 -17.33
N GLN A 224 -2.04 21.96 -17.58
CA GLN A 224 -2.25 23.30 -18.15
C GLN A 224 -2.38 24.40 -17.09
N ALA A 225 -2.45 24.05 -15.80
CA ALA A 225 -2.56 25.07 -14.78
C ALA A 225 -1.30 25.95 -14.77
N THR A 226 -1.52 27.25 -14.56
CA THR A 226 -0.46 28.26 -14.58
C THR A 226 0.37 28.29 -13.31
N ASP A 227 -0.09 27.59 -12.27
CA ASP A 227 0.46 27.69 -10.93
C ASP A 227 1.67 26.77 -10.76
N THR A 228 2.73 27.32 -10.15
CA THR A 228 3.78 26.49 -9.55
C THR A 228 3.10 25.56 -8.54
N ASN A 229 3.28 24.25 -8.65
CA ASN A 229 2.59 23.19 -7.87
C ASN A 229 1.33 22.60 -8.50
N SER A 230 1.12 22.76 -9.81
CA SER A 230 0.04 22.08 -10.53
C SER A 230 0.21 20.56 -10.62
N ILE A 231 1.41 20.03 -10.39
CA ILE A 231 1.65 18.59 -10.23
C ILE A 231 2.31 18.38 -8.87
N GLN A 232 1.64 17.64 -7.98
CA GLN A 232 2.10 17.36 -6.62
C GLN A 232 2.20 15.85 -6.38
N THR A 233 3.40 15.38 -6.04
CA THR A 233 3.66 13.95 -5.85
C THR A 233 4.12 13.53 -4.44
N THR A 234 4.37 14.47 -3.53
CA THR A 234 4.88 14.18 -2.17
C THR A 234 4.29 15.09 -1.10
N ASN A 235 4.17 14.55 0.12
CA ASN A 235 3.80 15.26 1.34
C ASN A 235 4.97 15.18 2.32
N ASP A 236 5.86 16.17 2.29
CA ASP A 236 6.71 16.45 3.45
C ASP A 236 6.46 17.90 3.88
N ALA A 237 5.69 18.05 4.96
CA ALA A 237 5.21 19.32 5.50
C ALA A 237 6.34 20.26 6.00
N LEU A 238 7.61 19.88 5.87
CA LEU A 238 8.76 20.66 6.31
C LEU A 238 9.57 21.29 5.17
N SER A 239 9.16 21.19 3.91
CA SER A 239 9.82 21.90 2.80
C SER A 239 8.87 22.19 1.65
N TYR A 240 8.70 23.47 1.32
CA TYR A 240 7.93 23.98 0.17
C TYR A 240 8.53 23.55 -1.18
N HIS A 241 8.37 22.29 -1.60
CA HIS A 241 8.83 21.84 -2.93
C HIS A 241 7.83 20.91 -3.64
N SER A 242 7.75 21.09 -4.96
CA SER A 242 6.89 20.35 -5.89
C SER A 242 7.76 19.62 -6.90
N TYR A 243 8.06 18.33 -6.73
CA TYR A 243 8.77 17.57 -7.78
C TYR A 243 8.46 16.08 -7.82
N ILE A 244 8.37 15.57 -9.05
CA ILE A 244 8.51 14.15 -9.45
C ILE A 244 10.01 13.83 -9.31
N HIS A 245 10.35 12.87 -8.45
CA HIS A 245 11.68 12.71 -7.85
C HIS A 245 12.89 12.59 -8.79
N GLN A 246 14.00 13.23 -8.38
CA GLN A 246 15.31 12.59 -8.25
C GLN A 246 15.97 13.12 -6.96
N THR A 247 16.17 12.25 -5.96
CA THR A 247 17.14 12.48 -4.88
C THR A 247 18.44 11.80 -5.28
N PRO A 248 19.57 12.49 -5.44
CA PRO A 248 20.87 11.84 -5.47
C PRO A 248 21.11 11.16 -4.11
N SER A 249 21.82 10.04 -4.13
CA SER A 249 22.12 9.16 -3.01
C SER A 249 22.94 9.77 -1.86
N ASP A 250 23.31 11.06 -1.92
CA ASP A 250 24.46 11.57 -1.18
C ASP A 250 24.17 12.82 -0.32
N GLY A 251 22.93 13.02 0.15
CA GLY A 251 22.64 13.90 1.29
C GLY A 251 22.96 15.41 1.14
N GLY A 252 23.18 15.92 -0.07
CA GLY A 252 23.46 17.33 -0.34
C GLY A 252 22.36 18.00 -1.16
N ARG A 253 21.65 18.96 -0.56
CA ARG A 253 20.63 19.81 -1.21
C ARG A 253 21.25 20.68 -2.31
N ALA A 254 20.74 20.57 -3.54
CA ALA A 254 20.86 21.60 -4.56
C ALA A 254 19.45 21.91 -5.12
N ASP A 255 18.86 23.00 -4.61
CA ASP A 255 17.49 23.46 -4.84
C ASP A 255 17.20 24.04 -6.24
N ASN A 256 18.01 23.81 -7.28
CA ASN A 256 17.94 24.61 -8.52
C ASN A 256 18.05 23.81 -9.83
N ALA A 257 17.28 22.74 -9.99
CA ALA A 257 16.94 22.22 -11.30
C ALA A 257 15.53 21.65 -11.31
N ASN A 258 14.56 22.44 -11.78
CA ASN A 258 13.25 21.99 -12.24
C ASN A 258 13.46 20.80 -13.20
N ASN A 259 13.36 19.56 -12.73
CA ASN A 259 13.34 18.39 -13.61
C ASN A 259 11.94 18.19 -14.20
N ASN A 260 11.60 19.10 -15.12
CA ASN A 260 10.73 18.98 -16.29
C ASN A 260 9.50 18.03 -16.23
N SER A 261 8.51 18.31 -15.37
CA SER A 261 7.14 18.17 -15.87
C SER A 261 6.93 19.27 -16.91
N TYR A 262 6.70 18.91 -18.17
CA TYR A 262 6.49 19.91 -19.21
C TYR A 262 5.14 20.61 -18.98
N GLN A 263 5.18 21.80 -18.38
CA GLN A 263 4.10 22.79 -18.47
C GLN A 263 4.13 23.33 -19.90
N VAL A 264 3.48 22.62 -20.82
CA VAL A 264 3.25 23.19 -22.14
C VAL A 264 2.10 24.17 -21.95
N GLY A 265 2.31 25.45 -22.28
CA GLY A 265 1.24 26.43 -22.45
C GLY A 265 0.34 26.11 -23.66
N SER A 266 0.07 24.83 -23.91
CA SER A 266 -0.83 24.36 -24.96
C SER A 266 -2.24 24.35 -24.40
N GLN A 267 -3.13 25.07 -25.05
CA GLN A 267 -4.56 24.89 -24.88
C GLN A 267 -4.97 23.61 -25.62
N ILE A 268 -4.72 22.45 -25.02
CA ILE A 268 -5.33 21.19 -25.46
C ILE A 268 -6.82 21.32 -25.16
N GLN A 269 -7.60 21.58 -26.20
CA GLN A 269 -9.05 21.57 -26.12
C GLN A 269 -9.55 20.14 -26.17
N LEU A 270 -10.17 19.69 -25.08
CA LEU A 270 -10.90 18.43 -25.06
C LEU A 270 -12.24 18.62 -25.78
N ALA A 271 -12.47 17.85 -26.84
CA ALA A 271 -13.74 17.85 -27.55
C ALA A 271 -14.86 17.40 -26.61
N SER A 272 -15.95 18.16 -26.54
CA SER A 272 -17.15 17.86 -25.77
C SER A 272 -17.93 16.66 -26.34
N TYR A 273 -18.88 16.14 -25.55
CA TYR A 273 -19.80 15.09 -26.00
C TYR A 273 -20.50 15.45 -27.32
N GLN A 274 -21.03 16.67 -27.44
CA GLN A 274 -21.75 17.11 -28.63
C GLN A 274 -20.83 17.21 -29.86
N GLU A 275 -19.59 17.67 -29.66
CA GLU A 275 -18.60 17.71 -30.74
C GLU A 275 -18.22 16.31 -31.20
N LEU A 276 -18.00 15.36 -30.26
CA LEU A 276 -17.73 13.95 -30.59
C LEU A 276 -18.91 13.30 -31.32
N LEU A 277 -20.14 13.56 -30.88
CA LEU A 277 -21.35 13.06 -31.51
C LEU A 277 -21.52 13.61 -32.94
N ALA A 278 -21.30 14.92 -33.13
CA ALA A 278 -21.41 15.57 -34.43
C ALA A 278 -20.38 15.08 -35.47
N LYS A 279 -19.32 14.39 -35.02
CA LYS A 279 -18.29 13.80 -35.88
C LYS A 279 -18.65 12.41 -36.38
N LEU A 280 -19.67 11.78 -35.82
CA LEU A 280 -20.14 10.49 -36.30
C LEU A 280 -20.85 10.68 -37.64
N THR A 281 -20.29 10.07 -38.67
CA THR A 281 -20.87 10.04 -40.02
C THR A 281 -21.91 8.94 -40.18
N VAL A 282 -21.99 8.03 -39.21
CA VAL A 282 -22.92 6.89 -39.18
C VAL A 282 -23.97 7.18 -38.11
N VAL A 283 -25.24 6.89 -38.42
CA VAL A 283 -26.35 6.99 -37.46
C VAL A 283 -26.19 5.85 -36.45
N PRO A 284 -26.01 6.11 -35.15
CA PRO A 284 -25.92 5.06 -34.15
C PRO A 284 -27.25 4.31 -34.00
N GLU A 285 -27.17 3.04 -33.62
CA GLU A 285 -28.34 2.27 -33.19
C GLU A 285 -28.84 2.82 -31.84
N GLU A 286 -30.10 3.25 -31.80
CA GLU A 286 -30.70 3.84 -30.61
C GLU A 286 -31.22 2.77 -29.65
N ARG A 287 -30.89 2.94 -28.37
CA ARG A 287 -31.17 2.04 -27.25
C ARG A 287 -31.77 2.84 -26.09
N THR A 288 -32.61 2.18 -25.30
CA THR A 288 -33.34 2.81 -24.18
C THR A 288 -33.14 2.08 -22.85
N GLU A 289 -32.37 1.00 -22.87
CA GLU A 289 -32.11 0.14 -21.74
C GLU A 289 -31.24 0.87 -20.69
N SER A 290 -31.65 0.80 -19.43
CA SER A 290 -30.88 1.34 -18.29
C SER A 290 -29.76 0.41 -17.82
N THR A 291 -29.66 -0.79 -18.39
CA THR A 291 -28.60 -1.76 -18.07
C THR A 291 -28.03 -2.30 -19.36
N LEU A 292 -26.69 -2.23 -19.49
CA LEU A 292 -25.98 -2.65 -20.68
C LEU A 292 -25.77 -4.16 -20.65
N ASP A 293 -26.63 -4.90 -21.35
CA ASP A 293 -26.37 -6.30 -21.67
C ASP A 293 -25.74 -6.41 -23.07
N LEU A 294 -24.45 -6.09 -23.13
CA LEU A 294 -23.67 -6.14 -24.35
C LEU A 294 -23.55 -7.56 -24.94
N ALA A 295 -23.69 -8.61 -24.11
CA ALA A 295 -23.68 -9.99 -24.58
C ALA A 295 -24.92 -10.30 -25.41
N SER A 296 -26.10 -9.83 -24.98
CA SER A 296 -27.34 -9.95 -25.77
C SER A 296 -27.25 -9.20 -27.10
N TRP A 297 -26.54 -8.06 -27.14
CA TRP A 297 -26.41 -7.23 -28.34
C TRP A 297 -25.69 -7.95 -29.48
N ARG A 298 -24.74 -8.84 -29.18
CA ARG A 298 -24.06 -9.68 -30.19
C ARG A 298 -24.99 -10.61 -30.96
N SER A 299 -26.10 -10.99 -30.35
CA SER A 299 -27.11 -11.84 -30.98
C SER A 299 -28.18 -11.04 -31.72
N ALA A 300 -28.16 -9.71 -31.60
CA ALA A 300 -29.15 -8.85 -32.22
C ALA A 300 -28.89 -8.68 -33.72
N SER A 301 -29.95 -8.44 -34.48
CA SER A 301 -29.87 -8.32 -35.94
C SER A 301 -29.04 -7.13 -36.44
N PHE A 302 -28.84 -6.10 -35.61
CA PHE A 302 -27.99 -4.95 -35.94
C PHE A 302 -26.49 -5.28 -35.80
N TRP A 303 -26.15 -6.37 -35.11
CA TRP A 303 -24.79 -6.89 -35.00
C TRP A 303 -24.43 -7.62 -36.29
N GLY A 304 -24.36 -6.86 -37.39
CA GLY A 304 -24.02 -7.35 -38.71
C GLY A 304 -22.54 -7.64 -38.88
N SER A 305 -22.11 -7.90 -40.11
CA SER A 305 -20.71 -8.15 -40.47
C SER A 305 -19.84 -6.87 -40.52
N GLU A 306 -20.27 -5.80 -39.85
CA GLU A 306 -19.51 -4.55 -39.84
C GLU A 306 -18.34 -4.62 -38.85
N ASP A 307 -17.22 -4.00 -39.22
CA ASP A 307 -16.04 -3.94 -38.35
C ASP A 307 -16.24 -3.00 -37.15
N THR A 308 -17.27 -2.13 -37.16
CA THR A 308 -17.49 -1.13 -36.12
C THR A 308 -18.97 -0.87 -35.86
N HIS A 309 -19.41 -1.08 -34.62
CA HIS A 309 -20.77 -0.80 -34.18
C HIS A 309 -20.85 0.50 -33.37
N PHE A 310 -21.80 1.36 -33.73
CA PHE A 310 -22.10 2.61 -33.02
C PHE A 310 -23.46 2.47 -32.36
N ILE A 311 -23.51 2.62 -31.04
CA ILE A 311 -24.73 2.41 -30.25
C ILE A 311 -24.94 3.64 -29.38
N ARG A 312 -26.14 4.21 -29.41
CA ARG A 312 -26.53 5.33 -28.56
C ARG A 312 -27.59 4.91 -27.57
N VAL A 313 -27.31 5.11 -26.28
CA VAL A 313 -28.21 4.79 -25.18
C VAL A 313 -28.78 6.09 -24.64
N THR A 314 -30.11 6.18 -24.64
CA THR A 314 -30.87 7.39 -24.28
C THR A 314 -31.37 7.40 -22.84
N ALA A 315 -31.17 6.31 -22.10
CA ALA A 315 -31.51 6.25 -20.69
C ALA A 315 -30.66 7.26 -19.89
N PRO A 316 -31.25 7.99 -18.93
CA PRO A 316 -30.56 9.02 -18.16
C PRO A 316 -29.48 8.44 -17.22
N GLU A 317 -29.68 7.20 -16.77
CA GLU A 317 -28.74 6.45 -15.95
C GLU A 317 -28.55 5.07 -16.56
N VAL A 318 -27.30 4.71 -16.83
CA VAL A 318 -26.93 3.47 -17.49
C VAL A 318 -26.01 2.66 -16.58
N LEU A 319 -26.33 1.40 -16.36
CA LEU A 319 -25.55 0.49 -15.53
C LEU A 319 -24.78 -0.52 -16.39
N LEU A 320 -23.47 -0.59 -16.21
CA LEU A 320 -22.61 -1.66 -16.71
C LEU A 320 -22.23 -2.58 -15.54
N THR A 321 -22.48 -3.88 -15.66
CA THR A 321 -22.17 -4.85 -14.60
C THR A 321 -21.22 -5.93 -15.06
N ASP A 322 -20.65 -6.67 -14.12
CA ASP A 322 -19.89 -7.89 -14.40
C ASP A 322 -20.71 -9.00 -15.06
N GLN A 323 -22.04 -9.03 -14.87
CA GLN A 323 -22.93 -9.98 -15.54
C GLN A 323 -22.93 -9.81 -17.07
N SER A 324 -22.58 -8.61 -17.55
CA SER A 324 -22.42 -8.33 -18.96
C SER A 324 -21.21 -9.05 -19.57
N HIS A 325 -20.27 -9.57 -18.75
CA HIS A 325 -19.05 -10.31 -19.09
C HIS A 325 -18.47 -9.94 -20.45
N PHE A 326 -18.11 -8.66 -20.59
CA PHE A 326 -17.89 -8.10 -21.90
C PHE A 326 -16.49 -8.42 -22.41
N THR A 327 -16.38 -9.48 -23.21
CA THR A 327 -15.11 -9.89 -23.83
C THR A 327 -15.19 -9.72 -25.35
N LEU A 328 -14.44 -8.75 -25.90
CA LEU A 328 -14.33 -8.55 -27.35
C LEU A 328 -13.53 -9.64 -28.04
N THR A 329 -13.84 -9.92 -29.30
CA THR A 329 -12.97 -10.73 -30.16
C THR A 329 -12.04 -9.81 -30.96
N PRO A 330 -10.82 -10.25 -31.33
CA PRO A 330 -9.91 -9.43 -32.11
C PRO A 330 -10.56 -8.93 -33.41
N GLY A 331 -10.45 -7.62 -33.66
CA GLY A 331 -11.05 -6.95 -34.83
C GLY A 331 -12.40 -6.30 -34.56
N GLU A 332 -13.14 -6.71 -33.53
CA GLU A 332 -14.40 -6.07 -33.16
C GLU A 332 -14.18 -4.68 -32.58
N LYS A 333 -14.98 -3.71 -33.04
CA LYS A 333 -14.94 -2.34 -32.53
C LYS A 333 -16.34 -1.89 -32.14
N ILE A 334 -16.52 -1.49 -30.90
CA ILE A 334 -17.81 -0.95 -30.42
C ILE A 334 -17.58 0.40 -29.77
N LEU A 335 -18.45 1.34 -30.13
CA LEU A 335 -18.57 2.63 -29.49
C LEU A 335 -19.98 2.78 -28.92
N VAL A 336 -20.05 2.92 -27.60
CA VAL A 336 -21.29 3.17 -26.86
C VAL A 336 -21.34 4.63 -26.47
N ILE A 337 -22.41 5.31 -26.85
CA ILE A 337 -22.65 6.72 -26.60
C ILE A 337 -23.79 6.82 -25.61
N VAL A 338 -23.53 7.33 -24.42
CA VAL A 338 -24.53 7.42 -23.34
C VAL A 338 -25.00 8.86 -23.20
N ASN A 339 -26.30 9.09 -23.38
CA ASN A 339 -26.96 10.37 -23.14
C ASN A 339 -27.50 10.44 -21.71
N GLY A 340 -26.58 10.43 -20.74
CA GLY A 340 -26.85 10.32 -19.32
C GLY A 340 -25.55 10.09 -18.55
N ASN A 341 -25.65 9.44 -17.39
CA ASN A 341 -24.48 8.92 -16.68
C ASN A 341 -24.29 7.42 -16.94
N LEU A 342 -23.07 6.96 -16.70
CA LEU A 342 -22.70 5.56 -16.73
C LEU A 342 -22.14 5.15 -15.36
N SER A 343 -22.82 4.23 -14.69
CA SER A 343 -22.37 3.58 -13.48
C SER A 343 -21.80 2.19 -13.80
N ILE A 344 -20.62 1.87 -13.28
CA ILE A 344 -19.91 0.61 -13.49
C ILE A 344 -19.82 -0.13 -12.15
N ARG A 345 -20.45 -1.30 -12.06
CA ARG A 345 -20.60 -2.07 -10.82
C ARG A 345 -20.11 -3.50 -10.97
N ASN A 346 -19.51 -4.04 -9.91
CA ASN A 346 -19.26 -5.47 -9.79
C ASN A 346 -20.26 -6.08 -8.79
N THR A 347 -21.16 -6.92 -9.28
CA THR A 347 -22.15 -7.65 -8.47
C THR A 347 -21.65 -9.03 -8.03
N GLY A 348 -20.57 -9.52 -8.64
CA GLY A 348 -19.96 -10.80 -8.35
C GLY A 348 -18.84 -10.73 -7.30
N VAL A 349 -17.89 -11.65 -7.44
CA VAL A 349 -16.74 -11.75 -6.54
C VAL A 349 -15.70 -10.67 -6.82
N SER A 350 -14.85 -10.44 -5.84
CA SER A 350 -13.64 -9.63 -5.98
C SER A 350 -12.78 -10.05 -7.18
N ASN A 351 -12.10 -9.09 -7.80
CA ASN A 351 -11.25 -9.29 -8.98
C ASN A 351 -11.98 -9.76 -10.26
N THR A 352 -13.30 -9.54 -10.36
CA THR A 352 -14.04 -9.87 -11.58
C THR A 352 -13.73 -8.88 -12.71
N LYS A 353 -13.51 -9.40 -13.92
CA LYS A 353 -13.33 -8.60 -15.14
C LYS A 353 -14.70 -8.19 -15.68
N ILE A 354 -14.95 -6.89 -15.74
CA ILE A 354 -16.19 -6.32 -16.26
C ILE A 354 -16.08 -6.15 -17.78
N THR A 355 -14.95 -5.59 -18.24
CA THR A 355 -14.63 -5.48 -19.67
C THR A 355 -13.24 -6.03 -19.97
N GLN A 356 -13.14 -6.83 -21.03
CA GLN A 356 -11.91 -7.42 -21.53
C GLN A 356 -11.81 -7.18 -23.04
N VAL A 357 -10.75 -6.50 -23.46
CA VAL A 357 -10.56 -6.11 -24.86
C VAL A 357 -9.20 -6.63 -25.33
N PRO A 358 -9.17 -7.66 -26.20
CA PRO A 358 -7.91 -8.17 -26.75
C PRO A 358 -7.27 -7.14 -27.69
N GLU A 359 -5.99 -7.35 -28.01
CA GLU A 359 -5.32 -6.54 -29.01
C GLU A 359 -6.02 -6.65 -30.37
N GLY A 360 -6.07 -5.55 -31.12
CA GLY A 360 -6.81 -5.47 -32.39
C GLY A 360 -8.30 -5.14 -32.26
N ALA A 361 -8.88 -5.24 -31.06
CA ALA A 361 -10.25 -4.82 -30.79
C ALA A 361 -10.33 -3.38 -30.25
N PHE A 362 -11.54 -2.83 -30.17
CA PHE A 362 -11.81 -1.50 -29.60
C PHE A 362 -13.12 -1.47 -28.83
N LEU A 363 -13.10 -0.95 -27.61
CA LEU A 363 -14.28 -0.60 -26.83
C LEU A 363 -14.16 0.85 -26.38
N GLY A 364 -15.17 1.67 -26.67
CA GLY A 364 -15.26 3.02 -26.17
C GLY A 364 -16.62 3.36 -25.58
N PHE A 365 -16.63 4.11 -24.49
CA PHE A 365 -17.79 4.74 -23.88
C PHE A 365 -17.62 6.26 -23.95
N ILE A 366 -18.56 6.96 -24.59
CA ILE A 366 -18.63 8.42 -24.62
C ILE A 366 -19.90 8.85 -23.91
N VAL A 367 -19.77 9.47 -22.75
CA VAL A 367 -20.85 9.72 -21.80
C VAL A 367 -21.08 11.23 -21.66
N SER A 368 -22.32 11.70 -21.77
CA SER A 368 -22.65 13.13 -21.70
C SER A 368 -22.56 13.69 -20.28
N GLY A 369 -22.80 12.86 -19.27
CA GLY A 369 -22.65 13.16 -17.85
C GLY A 369 -21.41 12.52 -17.24
N ASN A 370 -21.58 11.94 -16.05
CA ASN A 370 -20.50 11.30 -15.28
C ASN A 370 -20.29 9.84 -15.66
N ILE A 371 -19.06 9.36 -15.48
CA ILE A 371 -18.75 7.93 -15.38
C ILE A 371 -18.37 7.65 -13.93
N THR A 372 -19.10 6.76 -13.27
CA THR A 372 -18.83 6.33 -11.89
C THR A 372 -18.38 4.88 -11.88
N ILE A 373 -17.15 4.63 -11.45
CA ILE A 373 -16.63 3.30 -11.14
C ILE A 373 -16.88 3.07 -9.65
N GLU A 374 -17.88 2.26 -9.34
CA GLU A 374 -18.30 2.03 -7.96
C GLU A 374 -17.22 1.32 -7.13
N ASN A 375 -17.29 1.47 -5.81
CA ASN A 375 -16.37 0.84 -4.85
C ASN A 375 -16.31 -0.70 -4.94
N SER A 376 -17.33 -1.33 -5.52
CA SER A 376 -17.39 -2.77 -5.77
C SER A 376 -16.40 -3.24 -6.85
N VAL A 377 -15.96 -2.38 -7.77
CA VAL A 377 -15.06 -2.76 -8.87
C VAL A 377 -13.62 -2.85 -8.39
N GLY A 378 -12.90 -3.92 -8.71
CA GLY A 378 -11.50 -4.10 -8.32
C GLY A 378 -11.27 -5.39 -7.55
N ALA A 379 -10.12 -5.50 -6.90
CA ALA A 379 -9.68 -6.69 -6.18
C ALA A 379 -9.30 -6.38 -4.74
N ASP A 380 -9.63 -7.30 -3.83
CA ASP A 380 -9.20 -7.27 -2.44
C ASP A 380 -7.72 -7.67 -2.38
N ILE A 381 -6.92 -6.93 -1.60
CA ILE A 381 -5.48 -7.19 -1.44
C ILE A 381 -5.22 -7.73 -0.04
N SER A 382 -4.46 -8.82 0.05
CA SER A 382 -4.08 -9.40 1.34
C SER A 382 -2.87 -8.70 1.92
N LEU A 383 -2.93 -8.36 3.22
CA LEU A 383 -1.77 -7.86 3.97
C LEU A 383 -0.61 -8.87 4.02
N SER A 384 -0.90 -10.17 3.90
CA SER A 384 0.13 -11.22 3.94
C SER A 384 0.93 -11.33 2.65
N ASP A 385 0.37 -10.84 1.54
CA ASP A 385 1.02 -10.81 0.23
C ASP A 385 0.55 -9.55 -0.52
N PRO A 386 1.06 -8.37 -0.12
CA PRO A 386 0.68 -7.12 -0.75
C PRO A 386 1.08 -7.10 -2.23
N SER A 387 1.97 -7.98 -2.70
CA SER A 387 2.41 -8.07 -4.10
C SER A 387 1.58 -8.99 -5.00
N ALA A 388 0.62 -9.75 -4.46
CA ALA A 388 -0.06 -10.84 -5.16
C ALA A 388 -0.73 -10.45 -6.48
N LEU A 389 -1.17 -9.18 -6.61
CA LEU A 389 -1.90 -8.70 -7.79
C LEU A 389 -1.11 -7.60 -8.52
N PRO A 390 -0.16 -7.97 -9.40
CA PRO A 390 0.58 -7.00 -10.20
C PRO A 390 -0.34 -6.28 -11.19
N ALA A 391 -0.07 -5.01 -11.44
CA ALA A 391 -0.80 -4.20 -12.43
C ALA A 391 -0.41 -4.61 -13.85
N THR A 392 -1.13 -5.59 -14.40
CA THR A 392 -0.97 -6.08 -15.78
C THR A 392 -2.28 -5.96 -16.53
N ARG A 393 -2.23 -5.97 -17.87
CA ARG A 393 -3.42 -5.97 -18.72
C ARG A 393 -4.34 -7.17 -18.41
N ASP A 394 -3.75 -8.32 -18.10
CA ASP A 394 -4.51 -9.53 -17.76
C ASP A 394 -5.18 -9.45 -16.39
N ASN A 395 -4.70 -8.60 -15.50
CA ASN A 395 -5.31 -8.35 -14.19
C ASN A 395 -6.24 -7.14 -14.18
N ALA A 396 -6.46 -6.47 -15.32
CA ALA A 396 -7.35 -5.32 -15.40
C ALA A 396 -8.82 -5.74 -15.29
N GLN A 397 -9.57 -5.10 -14.39
CA GLN A 397 -11.02 -5.29 -14.28
C GLN A 397 -11.79 -4.52 -15.36
N LEU A 398 -11.20 -3.42 -15.84
CA LEU A 398 -11.74 -2.60 -16.91
C LEU A 398 -10.71 -2.49 -18.03
N SER A 399 -11.14 -2.76 -19.26
CA SER A 399 -10.41 -2.50 -20.49
C SER A 399 -11.26 -1.68 -21.46
N GLY A 400 -10.74 -0.55 -21.94
CA GLY A 400 -11.43 0.28 -22.94
C GLY A 400 -11.07 1.75 -22.89
N VAL A 401 -11.82 2.55 -23.65
CA VAL A 401 -11.79 4.01 -23.60
C VAL A 401 -13.03 4.50 -22.87
N PHE A 402 -12.86 5.27 -21.80
CA PHE A 402 -13.93 5.81 -20.99
C PHE A 402 -13.82 7.32 -20.99
N TYR A 403 -14.77 7.99 -21.65
CA TYR A 403 -14.83 9.43 -21.78
C TYR A 403 -16.11 9.96 -21.11
N ALA A 404 -15.94 10.71 -20.02
CA ALA A 404 -16.99 11.46 -19.35
C ALA A 404 -16.88 12.94 -19.72
N ASN A 405 -17.97 13.51 -20.22
CA ASN A 405 -18.03 14.95 -20.51
C ASN A 405 -18.14 15.81 -19.24
N GLU A 406 -18.53 15.20 -18.12
CA GLU A 406 -18.41 15.80 -16.78
C GLU A 406 -17.21 15.18 -16.04
N GLN A 407 -17.46 14.34 -15.04
CA GLN A 407 -16.44 13.76 -14.18
C GLN A 407 -16.30 12.25 -14.38
N LEU A 408 -15.07 11.77 -14.23
CA LEU A 408 -14.79 10.36 -14.00
C LEU A 408 -14.56 10.17 -12.50
N ILE A 409 -15.39 9.38 -11.84
CA ILE A 409 -15.37 9.18 -10.39
C ILE A 409 -15.02 7.73 -10.10
N VAL A 410 -14.03 7.49 -9.24
CA VAL A 410 -13.72 6.18 -8.67
C VAL A 410 -14.09 6.22 -7.20
N GLU A 411 -15.21 5.59 -6.86
CA GLU A 411 -15.76 5.63 -5.51
C GLU A 411 -14.99 4.73 -4.54
N ALA A 412 -15.00 5.15 -3.28
CA ALA A 412 -14.53 4.41 -2.12
C ALA A 412 -15.68 3.75 -1.34
N TYR A 413 -15.37 2.76 -0.54
CA TYR A 413 -16.23 2.28 0.53
C TYR A 413 -16.34 3.31 1.63
N SER A 414 -17.47 3.29 2.33
CA SER A 414 -17.62 4.05 3.57
C SER A 414 -16.67 3.57 4.67
N ASP A 415 -16.29 2.28 4.64
CA ASP A 415 -15.37 1.65 5.59
C ASP A 415 -14.28 0.89 4.81
N PRO A 416 -13.03 1.40 4.77
CA PRO A 416 -11.91 0.74 4.09
C PRO A 416 -11.54 -0.62 4.73
N PRO A 417 -10.74 -1.47 4.07
CA PRO A 417 -9.91 -1.17 2.91
C PRO A 417 -10.69 -1.18 1.58
N ASP A 418 -10.37 -0.22 0.71
CA ASP A 418 -10.87 -0.23 -0.65
C ASP A 418 -10.27 -1.35 -1.51
N ARG A 419 -10.99 -1.69 -2.57
CA ARG A 419 -10.50 -2.60 -3.60
C ARG A 419 -9.45 -1.89 -4.46
N LYS A 420 -8.37 -2.60 -4.75
CA LYS A 420 -7.40 -2.17 -5.76
C LYS A 420 -8.05 -2.16 -7.14
N LEU A 421 -8.05 -1.01 -7.82
CA LEU A 421 -8.50 -0.89 -9.20
C LEU A 421 -7.31 -1.10 -10.15
N ILE A 422 -7.47 -1.98 -11.13
CA ILE A 422 -6.57 -2.07 -12.29
C ILE A 422 -7.41 -1.84 -13.55
N ALA A 423 -7.11 -0.76 -14.25
CA ALA A 423 -7.87 -0.32 -15.42
C ALA A 423 -6.91 -0.13 -16.61
N ALA A 424 -7.23 -0.69 -17.77
CA ALA A 424 -6.39 -0.69 -18.95
C ALA A 424 -7.04 0.09 -20.10
N GLY A 425 -6.43 1.20 -20.50
CA GLY A 425 -6.89 2.02 -21.62
C GLY A 425 -6.75 3.51 -21.38
N THR A 426 -7.78 4.24 -21.79
CA THR A 426 -7.83 5.70 -21.71
C THR A 426 -9.04 6.12 -20.88
N PHE A 427 -8.80 6.91 -19.84
CA PHE A 427 -9.81 7.32 -18.88
C PHE A 427 -9.81 8.85 -18.81
N VAL A 428 -10.94 9.47 -19.14
CA VAL A 428 -11.06 10.92 -19.31
C VAL A 428 -12.30 11.40 -18.56
N GLY A 429 -12.10 12.32 -17.62
CA GLY A 429 -13.15 13.21 -17.14
C GLY A 429 -12.82 14.63 -17.58
N ARG A 430 -13.67 15.22 -18.43
CA ARG A 430 -13.40 16.54 -19.03
C ARG A 430 -13.34 17.65 -17.99
N GLN A 431 -14.15 17.56 -16.93
CA GLN A 431 -14.12 18.50 -15.81
C GLN A 431 -13.14 18.05 -14.72
N ALA A 432 -13.21 16.79 -14.32
CA ALA A 432 -12.35 16.24 -13.27
C ALA A 432 -12.23 14.71 -13.36
N VAL A 433 -11.14 14.19 -12.82
CA VAL A 433 -10.98 12.78 -12.46
C VAL A 433 -10.84 12.73 -10.94
N ASP A 434 -11.80 12.11 -10.26
CA ASP A 434 -11.86 12.00 -8.81
C ASP A 434 -11.56 10.55 -8.38
N LEU A 435 -10.50 10.38 -7.59
CA LEU A 435 -10.00 9.09 -7.12
C LEU A 435 -10.07 9.10 -5.59
N GLN A 436 -11.08 8.40 -5.05
CA GLN A 436 -11.41 8.51 -3.63
C GLN A 436 -10.90 7.33 -2.78
N ARG A 437 -10.34 6.29 -3.41
CA ARG A 437 -10.07 5.03 -2.71
C ARG A 437 -8.85 5.13 -1.81
N ARG A 438 -8.87 4.31 -0.78
CA ARG A 438 -7.85 4.20 0.24
C ARG A 438 -7.81 2.82 0.87
N PHE A 439 -6.62 2.33 1.18
CA PHE A 439 -6.51 1.11 1.97
C PHE A 439 -6.68 1.38 3.47
N GLU A 440 -6.34 2.57 3.95
CA GLU A 440 -6.34 2.89 5.37
C GLU A 440 -7.74 3.17 5.94
N THR A 441 -8.04 2.51 7.05
CA THR A 441 -9.06 2.94 8.03
C THR A 441 -8.33 3.44 9.27
N ASP A 442 -8.80 4.51 9.91
CA ASP A 442 -8.20 5.06 11.12
C ASP A 442 -7.94 3.97 12.17
N GLY A 443 -6.67 3.78 12.55
CA GLY A 443 -6.27 2.78 13.55
C GLY A 443 -6.15 1.33 13.05
N THR A 444 -6.24 1.08 11.74
CA THR A 444 -6.02 -0.25 11.15
C THR A 444 -4.68 -0.35 10.43
N ASN A 445 -4.17 -1.58 10.30
CA ASN A 445 -2.87 -1.84 9.67
C ASN A 445 -2.90 -1.76 8.14
N ASN A 446 -4.06 -1.55 7.53
CA ASN A 446 -4.19 -1.56 6.08
C ASN A 446 -3.44 -0.41 5.38
N ALA A 447 -3.08 0.63 6.13
CA ALA A 447 -2.20 1.70 5.65
C ALA A 447 -0.84 1.19 5.15
N ILE A 448 -0.39 0.01 5.58
CA ILE A 448 0.82 -0.62 5.04
C ILE A 448 0.69 -0.94 3.55
N LEU A 449 -0.51 -1.24 3.05
CA LEU A 449 -0.75 -1.55 1.64
C LEU A 449 -0.43 -0.36 0.75
N ASN A 450 -0.75 0.86 1.21
CA ASN A 450 -0.42 2.08 0.48
C ASN A 450 1.10 2.19 0.29
N SER A 451 1.92 1.73 1.24
CA SER A 451 3.38 1.80 1.12
C SER A 451 3.95 0.89 0.02
N TYR A 452 3.21 -0.15 -0.40
CA TYR A 452 3.69 -1.15 -1.35
C TYR A 452 2.97 -1.10 -2.70
N GLN A 453 1.74 -0.59 -2.76
CA GLN A 453 0.92 -0.59 -3.96
C GLN A 453 0.04 0.65 -4.07
N ALA A 454 -0.14 1.12 -5.30
CA ALA A 454 -1.17 2.08 -5.65
C ALA A 454 -2.56 1.45 -5.52
N VAL A 455 -3.51 2.21 -4.99
CA VAL A 455 -4.91 1.79 -4.87
C VAL A 455 -5.55 1.75 -6.26
N GLU A 456 -5.24 2.72 -7.12
CA GLU A 456 -5.67 2.74 -8.52
C GLU A 456 -4.48 2.65 -9.49
N ASN A 457 -4.61 1.78 -10.48
CA ASN A 457 -3.59 1.51 -11.48
C ASN A 457 -4.19 1.67 -12.88
N PHE A 458 -3.59 2.53 -13.69
CA PHE A 458 -4.03 2.80 -15.06
C PHE A 458 -2.97 2.36 -16.06
N ILE A 459 -3.30 1.41 -16.94
CA ILE A 459 -2.37 0.83 -17.90
C ILE A 459 -2.73 1.33 -19.30
N PHE A 460 -1.81 2.05 -19.93
CA PHE A 460 -2.04 2.57 -21.27
C PHE A 460 -2.11 1.45 -22.31
N ARG A 461 -3.08 1.59 -23.22
CA ARG A 461 -3.31 0.71 -24.37
C ARG A 461 -3.13 1.50 -25.66
N PRO A 462 -1.90 1.62 -26.20
CA PRO A 462 -1.66 2.35 -27.45
C PRO A 462 -2.42 1.73 -28.64
N ASP A 463 -2.72 0.44 -28.58
CA ASP A 463 -3.50 -0.26 -29.59
C ASP A 463 -4.94 0.27 -29.70
N PHE A 464 -5.53 0.85 -28.63
CA PHE A 464 -6.84 1.51 -28.74
C PHE A 464 -6.78 2.77 -29.60
N VAL A 465 -5.65 3.48 -29.62
CA VAL A 465 -5.45 4.62 -30.54
C VAL A 465 -5.33 4.12 -31.98
N ALA A 466 -4.62 3.02 -32.18
CA ALA A 466 -4.46 2.40 -33.50
C ALA A 466 -5.79 1.83 -34.04
N ASN A 467 -6.66 1.31 -33.17
CA ASN A 467 -7.95 0.70 -33.53
C ASN A 467 -9.14 1.66 -33.46
N TRP A 468 -8.91 2.91 -33.04
CA TRP A 468 -9.93 3.94 -32.93
C TRP A 468 -10.80 4.05 -34.21
N PRO A 469 -12.13 4.17 -34.11
CA PRO A 469 -13.01 4.30 -35.28
C PRO A 469 -12.62 5.47 -36.18
N GLN A 470 -12.55 5.24 -37.50
CA GLN A 470 -12.02 6.23 -38.45
C GLN A 470 -12.74 7.58 -38.40
N GLY A 471 -14.07 7.59 -38.25
CA GLY A 471 -14.87 8.82 -38.14
C GLY A 471 -14.55 9.70 -36.91
N LEU A 472 -13.93 9.12 -35.88
CA LEU A 472 -13.53 9.84 -34.68
C LEU A 472 -12.02 10.11 -34.62
N ARG A 473 -11.22 9.66 -35.60
CA ARG A 473 -9.79 9.98 -35.70
C ARG A 473 -9.65 11.41 -36.18
N ILE A 474 -9.51 12.35 -35.25
CA ILE A 474 -9.29 13.75 -35.62
C ILE A 474 -7.95 14.17 -35.07
N ALA A 475 -7.11 14.68 -35.97
CA ALA A 475 -5.98 15.48 -35.56
C ALA A 475 -6.53 16.75 -34.90
N ALA A 476 -6.35 16.89 -33.59
CA ALA A 476 -6.68 18.11 -32.86
C ALA A 476 -5.94 19.33 -33.43
N THR A 477 -4.87 19.10 -34.20
CA THR A 477 -4.04 20.10 -34.84
C THR A 477 -3.95 19.84 -36.35
N ASN A 478 -4.53 20.72 -37.16
CA ASN A 478 -4.27 20.78 -38.59
C ASN A 478 -3.04 21.65 -38.83
N TRP A 479 -1.90 21.02 -39.13
CA TRP A 479 -0.72 21.74 -39.59
C TRP A 479 -0.92 22.14 -41.05
N ARG A 480 -1.02 23.43 -41.33
CA ARG A 480 -1.03 23.96 -42.70
C ARG A 480 0.22 24.77 -42.93
N GLN A 481 1.01 24.37 -43.93
CA GLN A 481 2.10 25.20 -44.41
C GLN A 481 1.51 26.46 -45.06
N ILE A 482 1.84 27.63 -44.50
CA ILE A 482 1.47 28.92 -45.07
C ILE A 482 2.64 29.39 -45.92
N ASN A 483 2.42 29.66 -47.21
CA ASN A 483 3.45 30.23 -48.06
C ASN A 483 3.54 31.73 -47.76
N PRO A 484 4.63 32.25 -47.18
CA PRO A 484 4.72 33.67 -46.85
C PRO A 484 4.65 34.50 -48.14
N ARG A 485 3.64 35.38 -48.26
CA ARG A 485 3.58 36.37 -49.34
C ARG A 485 4.60 37.48 -49.04
N TYR A 486 5.50 37.72 -49.99
CA TYR A 486 6.35 38.90 -50.00
C TYR A 486 5.48 40.15 -50.11
N VAL A 487 5.54 41.03 -49.12
CA VAL A 487 4.95 42.37 -49.18
C VAL A 487 6.09 43.33 -49.51
N PRO A 488 6.11 43.96 -50.70
CA PRO A 488 7.09 45.01 -50.99
C PRO A 488 6.90 46.17 -50.01
N ALA A 489 8.01 46.71 -49.49
CA ALA A 489 7.97 47.95 -48.72
C ALA A 489 7.51 49.11 -49.64
N GLU A 490 6.55 49.92 -49.17
CA GLU A 490 6.11 51.15 -49.84
C GLU A 490 7.14 52.28 -49.72
#